data_AF-X1TUT0-F1
#
_entry.id   AF-X1TUT0-F1
#
_cell.length_a   1.000
_cell.length_b   1.000
_cell.length_c   1.000
_cell.angle_alpha   90.00
_cell.angle_beta   90.00
_cell.angle_gamma   90.00
#
_symmetry.space_group_name_H-M   'P 1'
#
loop_
_entity.id
_entity.type
_entity.pdbx_description
1 polymer ?
#
loop_
_entity_poly.entity_id
_entity_poly.type
_entity_poly.pdbx_seq_one_letter_code
_entity_poly.pdbx_strand_id
1 'polypeptide(L)'
;MEHLKINGPPGTGKTRYLIDICEREMAKGTAPWEIAFCSFTKAAANEARDRARARFGGDFDDYRWFATEHSICFRLLQLSRSQVFTKKRLRDFGQRYHYDFTGGEDSKDSLEQRYQEGMLKSVADHCEFFVSYMHNRMLPFDAAYREFIRINDVPDGFTRTGLQTYIERRERYKQEHNLCSFDDMITRALERRLFPIGVRVLILDEAQDCSPLLWELIKFWCQN
;
A
#
# COMPACT_ATOMS: atom_id res chain seq x y z
N MET A 1 13.25 -16.09 -15.62
CA MET A 1 13.06 -14.71 -15.15
C MET A 1 14.42 -14.13 -14.83
N GLU A 2 14.78 -13.00 -15.43
CA GLU A 2 16.01 -12.28 -15.10
C GLU A 2 15.72 -11.30 -13.94
N HIS A 3 16.61 -11.23 -12.95
CA HIS A 3 16.47 -10.34 -11.80
C HIS A 3 17.62 -9.36 -11.76
N LEU A 4 17.31 -8.06 -11.80
CA LEU A 4 18.28 -6.98 -11.62
C LEU A 4 18.02 -6.28 -10.29
N LYS A 5 19.04 -6.23 -9.41
CA LYS A 5 18.99 -5.48 -8.15
C LYS A 5 19.90 -4.26 -8.25
N ILE A 6 19.36 -3.08 -7.98
CA ILE A 6 20.09 -1.81 -7.99
C ILE A 6 20.20 -1.31 -6.56
N ASN A 7 21.42 -1.13 -6.07
CA ASN A 7 21.69 -0.55 -4.77
C ASN A 7 22.28 0.85 -4.94
N GLY A 8 21.82 1.80 -4.14
CA GLY A 8 22.35 3.17 -4.16
C GLY A 8 21.87 3.98 -2.96
N PRO A 9 22.74 4.78 -2.32
CA PRO A 9 22.33 5.75 -1.31
C PRO A 9 21.22 6.72 -1.80
N PRO A 10 20.60 7.49 -0.90
CA PRO A 10 19.75 8.61 -1.28
C PRO A 10 20.48 9.57 -2.24
N GLY A 11 19.78 10.09 -3.25
CA GLY A 11 20.33 11.07 -4.19
C GLY A 11 21.18 10.54 -5.34
N THR A 12 21.44 9.23 -5.45
CA THR A 12 22.28 8.67 -6.55
C THR A 12 21.56 8.44 -7.87
N GLY A 13 20.36 9.01 -8.05
CA GLY A 13 19.60 8.89 -9.30
C GLY A 13 19.01 7.49 -9.57
N LYS A 14 18.72 6.69 -8.53
CA LYS A 14 18.10 5.35 -8.69
C LYS A 14 16.79 5.41 -9.49
N THR A 15 15.87 6.28 -9.09
CA THR A 15 14.59 6.48 -9.79
C THR A 15 14.82 6.90 -11.25
N ARG A 16 15.80 7.79 -11.50
CA ARG A 16 16.19 8.16 -12.88
C ARG A 16 16.63 6.94 -13.68
N TYR A 17 17.49 6.11 -13.10
CA TYR A 17 18.00 4.89 -13.73
C TYR A 17 16.89 3.85 -13.98
N LEU A 18 15.95 3.67 -13.04
CA LEU A 18 14.80 2.78 -13.23
C LEU A 18 13.88 3.26 -14.37
N ILE A 19 13.67 4.56 -14.49
CA ILE A 19 12.94 5.13 -15.63
C ILE A 19 13.73 4.89 -16.91
N ASP A 20 15.06 5.07 -16.92
CA ASP A 20 15.88 4.80 -18.11
C ASP A 20 15.83 3.31 -18.51
N ILE A 21 15.69 2.36 -17.56
CA ILE A 21 15.42 0.94 -17.87
C ILE A 21 14.06 0.80 -18.56
N CYS A 22 13.01 1.41 -18.01
CA CYS A 22 11.69 1.42 -18.64
C CYS A 22 11.75 1.93 -20.08
N GLU A 23 12.47 3.03 -20.32
CA GLU A 23 12.64 3.61 -21.65
C GLU A 23 13.41 2.65 -22.59
N ARG A 24 14.41 1.91 -22.09
CA ARG A 24 15.13 0.90 -22.88
C ARG A 24 14.25 -0.29 -23.25
N GLU A 25 13.40 -0.76 -22.33
CA GLU A 25 12.46 -1.84 -22.63
C GLU A 25 11.44 -1.41 -23.69
N MET A 26 10.91 -0.19 -23.60
CA MET A 26 10.03 0.37 -24.64
C MET A 26 10.72 0.51 -25.99
N ALA A 27 11.99 0.93 -26.02
CA ALA A 27 12.77 1.00 -27.25
C ALA A 27 13.02 -0.37 -27.91
N LYS A 28 12.94 -1.48 -27.15
CA LYS A 28 13.01 -2.86 -27.67
C LYS A 28 11.66 -3.38 -28.18
N GLY A 29 10.60 -2.58 -28.08
CA GLY A 29 9.25 -2.94 -28.53
C GLY A 29 8.31 -3.44 -27.43
N THR A 30 8.70 -3.38 -26.15
CA THR A 30 7.78 -3.66 -25.03
C THR A 30 6.76 -2.54 -24.93
N ALA A 31 5.47 -2.86 -25.03
CA ALA A 31 4.43 -1.86 -24.96
C ALA A 31 4.25 -1.30 -23.53
N PRO A 32 3.77 -0.07 -23.35
CA PRO A 32 3.61 0.53 -22.01
C PRO A 32 2.77 -0.31 -21.04
N TRP A 33 1.71 -0.97 -21.54
CA TRP A 33 0.85 -1.83 -20.71
C TRP A 33 1.50 -3.17 -20.34
N GLU A 34 2.63 -3.52 -20.96
CA GLU A 34 3.44 -4.69 -20.61
C GLU A 34 4.50 -4.36 -19.53
N ILE A 35 4.56 -3.11 -19.04
CA ILE A 35 5.47 -2.67 -17.98
C ILE A 35 4.67 -2.27 -16.75
N ALA A 36 4.94 -2.90 -15.60
CA ALA A 36 4.50 -2.42 -14.30
C ALA A 36 5.62 -1.63 -13.63
N PHE A 37 5.44 -0.32 -13.47
CA PHE A 37 6.32 0.52 -12.67
C PHE A 37 5.65 0.82 -11.33
N CYS A 38 6.11 0.14 -10.28
CA CYS A 38 5.63 0.28 -8.92
C CYS A 38 6.52 1.25 -8.15
N SER A 39 5.93 2.20 -7.45
CA SER A 39 6.66 3.08 -6.53
C SER A 39 5.86 3.30 -5.24
N PHE A 40 6.57 3.64 -4.15
CA PHE A 40 5.95 3.85 -2.86
C PHE A 40 4.98 5.04 -2.84
N THR A 41 5.28 6.09 -3.63
CA THR A 41 4.48 7.31 -3.72
C THR A 41 3.83 7.48 -5.09
N LYS A 42 2.67 8.14 -5.11
CA LYS A 42 2.01 8.51 -6.37
C LYS A 42 2.81 9.51 -7.17
N ALA A 43 3.52 10.43 -6.51
CA ALA A 43 4.35 11.43 -7.16
C ALA A 43 5.43 10.76 -8.01
N ALA A 44 6.19 9.82 -7.43
CA ALA A 44 7.23 9.09 -8.16
C ALA A 44 6.66 8.23 -9.29
N ALA A 45 5.54 7.53 -9.06
CA ALA A 45 4.87 6.77 -10.12
C ALA A 45 4.34 7.66 -11.27
N ASN A 46 3.76 8.82 -10.94
CA ASN A 46 3.29 9.79 -11.92
C ASN A 46 4.45 10.40 -12.71
N GLU A 47 5.56 10.75 -12.04
CA GLU A 47 6.76 11.25 -12.70
C GLU A 47 7.30 10.23 -13.71
N ALA A 48 7.41 8.96 -13.30
CA ALA A 48 7.85 7.88 -14.18
C ALA A 48 6.95 7.73 -15.42
N ARG A 49 5.63 7.75 -15.21
CA ARG A 49 4.65 7.74 -16.31
C ARG A 49 4.82 8.93 -17.24
N ASP A 50 4.81 10.14 -16.69
CA ASP A 50 4.77 11.37 -17.47
C ASP A 50 6.06 11.52 -18.30
N ARG A 51 7.20 11.09 -17.76
CA ARG A 51 8.46 10.99 -18.51
C ARG A 51 8.40 9.95 -19.63
N ALA A 52 7.90 8.76 -19.35
CA ALA A 52 7.79 7.71 -20.36
C ALA A 52 6.83 8.12 -21.50
N ARG A 53 5.70 8.77 -21.16
CA ARG A 53 4.75 9.35 -22.13
C ARG A 53 5.36 10.46 -22.97
N ALA A 54 6.11 11.37 -22.35
CA ALA A 54 6.78 12.45 -23.08
C ALA A 54 7.77 11.92 -24.13
N ARG A 55 8.35 10.73 -23.90
CA ARG A 55 9.33 10.11 -24.79
C ARG A 55 8.72 9.17 -25.84
N PHE A 56 7.69 8.39 -25.50
CA PHE A 56 7.15 7.33 -26.35
C PHE A 56 5.71 7.58 -26.83
N GLY A 57 5.06 8.64 -26.36
CA GLY A 57 3.67 8.95 -26.69
C GLY A 57 2.68 8.07 -25.92
N GLY A 58 1.50 7.84 -26.50
CA GLY A 58 0.45 7.00 -25.91
C GLY A 58 -0.50 7.73 -24.96
N ASP A 59 -1.65 7.10 -24.78
CA ASP A 59 -2.70 7.59 -23.91
C ASP A 59 -2.38 7.26 -22.45
N PHE A 60 -3.06 7.94 -21.53
CA PHE A 60 -2.83 7.73 -20.10
C PHE A 60 -3.07 6.27 -19.69
N ASP A 61 -4.06 5.62 -20.29
CA ASP A 61 -4.46 4.26 -19.98
C ASP A 61 -3.45 3.19 -20.45
N ASP A 62 -2.61 3.51 -21.44
CA ASP A 62 -1.52 2.63 -21.86
C ASP A 62 -0.52 2.42 -20.70
N TYR A 63 -0.40 3.41 -19.82
CA TYR A 63 0.50 3.41 -18.68
C TYR A 63 -0.21 3.09 -17.35
N ARG A 64 -1.36 2.41 -17.41
CA ARG A 64 -2.16 2.09 -16.22
C ARG A 64 -1.36 1.43 -15.09
N TRP A 65 -0.33 0.64 -15.40
CA TRP A 65 0.50 -0.04 -14.39
C TRP A 65 1.67 0.80 -13.84
N PHE A 66 1.73 2.09 -14.17
CA PHE A 66 2.62 3.06 -13.55
C PHE A 66 1.91 3.69 -12.36
N ALA A 67 1.99 3.04 -11.20
CA ALA A 67 1.24 3.43 -10.02
C ALA A 67 1.87 2.86 -8.73
N THR A 68 1.31 3.19 -7.58
CA THR A 68 1.65 2.46 -6.35
C THR A 68 1.07 1.05 -6.37
N GLU A 69 1.64 0.12 -5.59
CA GLU A 69 1.15 -1.26 -5.51
C GLU A 69 -0.34 -1.30 -5.12
N HIS A 70 -0.71 -0.45 -4.15
CA HIS A 70 -2.09 -0.27 -3.70
C HIS A 70 -3.02 0.24 -4.81
N SER A 71 -2.54 1.15 -5.66
CA SER A 71 -3.34 1.67 -6.77
C SER A 71 -3.56 0.59 -7.84
N ILE A 72 -2.57 -0.28 -8.06
CA ILE A 72 -2.69 -1.44 -8.94
C ILE A 72 -3.71 -2.43 -8.35
N CYS A 73 -3.57 -2.81 -7.07
CA CYS A 73 -4.54 -3.69 -6.39
C CYS A 73 -5.96 -3.12 -6.39
N PHE A 74 -6.12 -1.82 -6.13
CA PHE A 74 -7.39 -1.13 -6.21
C PHE A 74 -8.05 -1.30 -7.59
N ARG A 75 -7.27 -1.14 -8.68
CA ARG A 75 -7.74 -1.33 -10.05
C ARG A 75 -8.09 -2.79 -10.33
N LEU A 76 -7.22 -3.73 -9.96
CA LEU A 76 -7.43 -5.16 -10.16
C LEU A 76 -8.69 -5.67 -9.43
N LEU A 77 -8.94 -5.16 -8.23
CA LEU A 77 -10.13 -5.48 -7.43
C LEU A 77 -11.39 -4.73 -7.90
N GLN A 78 -11.27 -3.82 -8.88
CA GLN A 78 -12.35 -3.00 -9.41
C GLN A 78 -13.10 -2.23 -8.31
N LEU A 79 -12.36 -1.72 -7.33
CA LEU A 79 -12.94 -0.97 -6.22
C LEU A 79 -13.36 0.43 -6.66
N SER A 80 -14.39 0.95 -6.02
CA SER A 80 -14.71 2.38 -6.06
C SER A 80 -14.11 3.10 -4.85
N ARG A 81 -13.91 4.42 -4.95
CA ARG A 81 -13.41 5.24 -3.81
C ARG A 81 -14.30 5.12 -2.58
N SER A 82 -15.60 4.93 -2.77
CA SER A 82 -16.57 4.79 -1.68
C SER A 82 -16.36 3.53 -0.83
N GLN A 83 -15.69 2.52 -1.38
CA GLN A 83 -15.37 1.25 -0.74
C GLN A 83 -14.00 1.26 -0.05
N VAL A 84 -13.28 2.39 -0.03
CA VAL A 84 -12.00 2.48 0.67
C VAL A 84 -12.24 2.86 2.14
N PHE A 85 -11.59 2.15 3.06
CA PHE A 85 -11.61 2.51 4.48
C PHE A 85 -10.66 3.68 4.73
N THR A 86 -11.12 4.89 4.38
CA THR A 86 -10.34 6.12 4.51
C THR A 86 -10.34 6.65 5.94
N LYS A 87 -9.53 7.69 6.20
CA LYS A 87 -9.54 8.40 7.49
C LYS A 87 -10.92 8.93 7.89
N LYS A 88 -11.72 9.38 6.92
CA LYS A 88 -13.10 9.80 7.19
C LYS A 88 -13.90 8.62 7.74
N ARG A 89 -13.81 7.45 7.10
CA ARG A 89 -14.48 6.24 7.58
C ARG A 89 -13.96 5.75 8.92
N LEU A 90 -12.66 5.91 9.19
CA LEU A 90 -12.07 5.61 10.50
C LEU A 90 -12.65 6.51 11.60
N ARG A 91 -12.90 7.79 11.31
CA ARG A 91 -13.59 8.69 12.25
C ARG A 91 -15.04 8.31 12.47
N ASP A 92 -15.78 8.01 11.41
CA ASP A 92 -17.17 7.52 11.51
C ASP A 92 -17.23 6.25 12.39
N PHE A 93 -16.26 5.34 12.21
CA PHE A 93 -16.08 4.16 13.05
C PHE A 93 -15.78 4.53 14.51
N GLY A 94 -14.88 5.48 14.75
CA GLY A 94 -14.54 5.95 16.10
C GLY A 94 -15.74 6.56 16.82
N GLN A 95 -16.53 7.39 16.14
CA GLN A 95 -17.77 7.96 16.70
C GLN A 95 -18.78 6.86 17.07
N ARG A 96 -18.94 5.84 16.23
CA ARG A 96 -19.90 4.75 16.46
C ARG A 96 -19.53 3.86 17.65
N TYR A 97 -18.24 3.61 17.87
CA TYR A 97 -17.77 2.68 18.91
C TYR A 97 -17.05 3.37 20.07
N HIS A 98 -17.10 4.70 20.13
CA HIS A 98 -16.47 5.54 21.16
C HIS A 98 -14.96 5.35 21.24
N TYR A 99 -14.28 5.36 20.09
CA TYR A 99 -12.83 5.42 19.99
C TYR A 99 -12.37 6.84 19.64
N ASP A 100 -11.53 7.40 20.50
CA ASP A 100 -10.99 8.74 20.35
C ASP A 100 -9.69 8.73 19.55
N PHE A 101 -9.78 8.83 18.22
CA PHE A 101 -8.60 8.97 17.35
C PHE A 101 -8.05 10.39 17.37
N THR A 102 -6.73 10.55 17.30
CA THR A 102 -6.12 11.89 17.22
C THR A 102 -5.84 12.35 15.79
N GLY A 103 -5.99 13.66 15.55
CA GLY A 103 -5.78 14.30 14.24
C GLY A 103 -7.05 14.96 13.71
N GLY A 104 -7.06 16.29 13.79
CA GLY A 104 -8.15 17.17 13.37
C GLY A 104 -8.39 17.22 11.86
N GLU A 105 -9.44 17.95 11.50
CA GLU A 105 -10.26 17.93 10.29
C GLU A 105 -9.56 18.09 8.91
N ASP A 106 -8.24 18.27 8.83
CA ASP A 106 -7.54 18.75 7.61
C ASP A 106 -6.47 17.80 7.06
N SER A 107 -6.81 16.53 6.80
CA SER A 107 -6.04 15.77 5.81
C SER A 107 -6.92 15.48 4.62
N LYS A 108 -6.55 16.06 3.46
CA LYS A 108 -7.10 15.70 2.15
C LYS A 108 -7.18 14.17 2.09
N ASP A 109 -8.29 13.66 1.59
CA ASP A 109 -8.62 12.25 1.40
C ASP A 109 -7.70 11.62 0.33
N SER A 110 -6.38 11.73 0.53
CA SER A 110 -5.38 11.22 -0.36
C SER A 110 -4.99 9.83 0.09
N LEU A 111 -5.02 8.89 -0.87
CA LEU A 111 -4.51 7.53 -0.73
C LEU A 111 -2.98 7.49 -0.49
N GLU A 112 -2.38 8.60 -0.03
CA GLU A 112 -0.94 8.86 0.05
C GLU A 112 -0.40 8.75 1.49
N GLN A 113 -1.27 8.82 2.50
CA GLN A 113 -0.86 8.63 3.90
C GLN A 113 -0.68 7.14 4.21
N ARG A 114 0.35 6.55 3.59
CA ARG A 114 0.97 5.31 4.08
C ARG A 114 1.69 5.67 5.38
N TYR A 115 1.37 4.95 6.45
CA TYR A 115 1.96 5.10 7.77
C TYR A 115 1.80 6.50 8.37
N GLN A 116 0.74 6.67 9.16
CA GLN A 116 0.77 7.71 10.18
C GLN A 116 1.71 7.22 11.30
N GLU A 117 3.01 7.39 11.09
CA GLU A 117 3.89 7.82 12.20
C GLU A 117 3.58 9.30 12.54
N GLY A 118 2.28 9.62 12.64
CA GLY A 118 1.88 10.72 13.49
C GLY A 118 2.19 10.28 14.91
N MET A 119 2.55 11.22 15.77
CA MET A 119 2.67 10.96 17.20
C MET A 119 1.41 10.21 17.66
N LEU A 120 1.53 8.92 17.97
CA LEU A 120 0.39 8.11 18.40
C LEU A 120 0.02 8.61 19.80
N LYS A 121 -1.16 9.21 19.97
CA LYS A 121 -1.50 9.88 21.24
C LYS A 121 -2.56 9.14 22.04
N SER A 122 -3.49 8.47 21.37
CA SER A 122 -4.59 7.76 22.01
C SER A 122 -4.39 6.24 21.97
N VAL A 123 -5.10 5.51 22.83
CA VAL A 123 -5.21 4.04 22.74
C VAL A 123 -5.75 3.62 21.36
N ALA A 124 -6.70 4.37 20.81
CA ALA A 124 -7.30 4.09 19.50
C ALA A 124 -6.28 4.20 18.35
N ASP A 125 -5.41 5.21 18.37
CA ASP A 125 -4.34 5.36 17.36
C ASP A 125 -3.39 4.16 17.40
N HIS A 126 -3.02 3.70 18.60
CA HIS A 126 -2.19 2.52 18.78
C HIS A 126 -2.89 1.25 18.29
N CYS A 127 -4.19 1.11 18.53
CA CYS A 127 -4.97 -0.01 18.01
C CYS A 127 -5.00 -0.03 16.48
N GLU A 128 -5.26 1.11 15.81
CA GLU A 128 -5.25 1.17 14.34
C GLU A 128 -3.84 0.90 13.78
N PHE A 129 -2.81 1.47 14.41
CA PHE A 129 -1.43 1.23 14.02
C PHE A 129 -1.06 -0.25 14.18
N PHE A 130 -1.48 -0.90 15.28
CA PHE A 130 -1.28 -2.32 15.49
C PHE A 130 -1.91 -3.18 14.39
N VAL A 131 -3.15 -2.89 13.98
CA VAL A 131 -3.83 -3.66 12.92
C VAL A 131 -3.04 -3.59 11.61
N SER A 132 -2.65 -2.38 11.22
CA SER A 132 -1.81 -2.17 10.02
C SER A 132 -0.47 -2.90 10.15
N TYR A 133 0.19 -2.79 11.30
CA TYR A 133 1.47 -3.46 11.59
C TYR A 133 1.34 -4.98 11.48
N MET A 134 0.35 -5.58 12.13
CA MET A 134 0.12 -7.02 12.15
C MET A 134 -0.08 -7.58 10.74
N HIS A 135 -0.92 -6.93 9.93
CA HIS A 135 -1.20 -7.37 8.56
C HIS A 135 0.02 -7.18 7.65
N ASN A 136 0.67 -6.02 7.69
CA ASN A 136 1.85 -5.75 6.85
C ASN A 136 3.03 -6.69 7.17
N ARG A 137 3.15 -7.11 8.44
CA ARG A 137 4.16 -8.08 8.89
C ARG A 137 3.75 -9.54 8.68
N MET A 138 2.49 -9.80 8.31
CA MET A 138 1.91 -11.14 8.14
C MET A 138 2.04 -12.02 9.39
N LEU A 139 1.88 -11.42 10.57
CA LEU A 139 2.06 -12.13 11.85
C LEU A 139 0.71 -12.56 12.43
N PRO A 140 0.63 -13.76 13.04
CA PRO A 140 -0.48 -14.11 13.92
C PRO A 140 -0.58 -13.12 15.08
N PHE A 141 -1.81 -12.91 15.56
CA PHE A 141 -2.12 -11.90 16.59
C PHE A 141 -1.17 -11.95 17.81
N ASP A 142 -0.93 -13.12 18.39
CA ASP A 142 -0.10 -13.23 19.60
C ASP A 142 1.38 -12.91 19.36
N ALA A 143 1.90 -13.26 18.18
CA ALA A 143 3.26 -12.92 17.80
C ALA A 143 3.39 -11.41 17.57
N ALA A 144 2.44 -10.82 16.83
CA ALA A 144 2.39 -9.39 16.56
C ALA A 144 2.25 -8.58 17.85
N TYR A 145 1.34 -8.97 18.75
CA TYR A 145 1.11 -8.29 20.03
C TYR A 145 2.37 -8.24 20.88
N ARG A 146 3.03 -9.39 21.06
CA ARG A 146 4.27 -9.48 21.84
C ARG A 146 5.41 -8.66 21.22
N GLU A 147 5.55 -8.65 19.90
CA GLU A 147 6.58 -7.84 19.24
C GLU A 147 6.27 -6.35 19.36
N PHE A 148 5.02 -5.96 19.13
CA PHE A 148 4.58 -4.57 19.10
C PHE A 148 4.76 -3.86 20.45
N ILE A 149 4.33 -4.47 21.56
CA ILE A 149 4.49 -3.86 22.90
C ILE A 149 5.95 -3.79 23.37
N ARG A 150 6.86 -4.54 22.74
CA ARG A 150 8.28 -4.52 23.07
C ARG A 150 9.01 -3.37 22.38
N ILE A 151 8.56 -2.99 21.18
CA ILE A 151 9.25 -2.02 20.33
C ILE A 151 8.56 -0.65 20.27
N ASN A 152 7.32 -0.55 20.77
CA ASN A 152 6.57 0.70 20.86
C ASN A 152 6.27 1.03 22.31
N ASP A 153 6.28 2.33 22.64
CA ASP A 153 5.72 2.84 23.87
C ASP A 153 4.19 2.82 23.75
N VAL A 154 3.51 2.01 24.57
CA VAL A 154 2.06 1.83 24.50
C VAL A 154 1.37 2.44 25.72
N PRO A 155 0.27 3.18 25.53
CA PRO A 155 -0.39 3.87 26.63
C PRO A 155 -1.12 2.91 27.57
N ASP A 156 -1.35 3.37 28.80
CA ASP A 156 -2.26 2.71 29.74
C ASP A 156 -3.64 2.51 29.10
N GLY A 157 -4.16 1.28 29.20
CA GLY A 157 -5.42 0.87 28.55
C GLY A 157 -5.25 0.18 27.19
N PHE A 158 -4.05 0.19 26.59
CA PHE A 158 -3.73 -0.69 25.47
C PHE A 158 -3.58 -2.14 25.96
N THR A 159 -4.69 -2.88 25.98
CA THR A 159 -4.74 -4.26 26.49
C THR A 159 -5.01 -5.26 25.37
N ARG A 160 -4.54 -6.50 25.54
CA ARG A 160 -4.79 -7.61 24.59
C ARG A 160 -6.28 -7.77 24.27
N THR A 161 -7.13 -7.81 25.29
CA THR A 161 -8.59 -7.95 25.14
C THR A 161 -9.23 -6.71 24.50
N GLY A 162 -8.77 -5.51 24.87
CA GLY A 162 -9.23 -4.27 24.24
C GLY A 162 -8.91 -4.22 22.74
N LEU A 163 -7.73 -4.71 22.36
CA LEU A 163 -7.28 -4.79 20.98
C LEU A 163 -8.06 -5.84 20.16
N GLN A 164 -8.33 -7.02 20.74
CA GLN A 164 -9.20 -8.01 20.10
C GLN A 164 -10.60 -7.43 19.85
N THR A 165 -11.17 -6.76 20.86
CA THR A 165 -12.46 -6.09 20.76
C THR A 165 -12.45 -5.01 19.67
N TYR A 166 -11.37 -4.23 19.58
CA TYR A 166 -11.19 -3.22 18.54
C TYR A 166 -11.18 -3.83 17.14
N ILE A 167 -10.39 -4.89 16.93
CA ILE A 167 -10.28 -5.59 15.64
C ILE A 167 -11.64 -6.13 15.21
N GLU A 168 -12.36 -6.82 16.11
CA GLU A 168 -13.67 -7.38 15.82
C GLU A 168 -14.68 -6.29 15.41
N ARG A 169 -14.70 -5.16 16.12
CA ARG A 169 -15.57 -4.02 15.80
C ARG A 169 -15.20 -3.38 14.47
N ARG A 170 -13.90 -3.22 14.20
CA ARG A 170 -13.37 -2.64 12.97
C ARG A 170 -13.75 -3.48 11.75
N GLU A 171 -13.54 -4.80 11.83
CA GLU A 171 -13.89 -5.70 10.72
C GLU A 171 -15.40 -5.78 10.51
N ARG A 172 -16.19 -5.82 11.60
CA ARG A 172 -17.66 -5.73 11.50
C ARG A 172 -18.10 -4.44 10.81
N TYR A 173 -17.55 -3.30 11.21
CA TYR A 173 -17.85 -2.01 10.58
C TYR A 173 -17.51 -2.00 9.09
N LYS A 174 -16.34 -2.52 8.72
CA LYS A 174 -15.95 -2.64 7.30
C LYS A 174 -16.91 -3.52 6.52
N GLN A 175 -17.34 -4.66 7.08
CA GLN A 175 -18.28 -5.57 6.43
C GLN A 175 -19.65 -4.92 6.22
N GLU A 176 -20.22 -4.29 7.25
CA GLU A 176 -21.52 -3.61 7.18
C GLU A 176 -21.56 -2.48 6.14
N HIS A 177 -20.42 -1.83 5.90
CA HIS A 177 -20.31 -0.71 4.96
C HIS A 177 -19.62 -1.06 3.63
N ASN A 178 -19.31 -2.35 3.39
CA ASN A 178 -18.57 -2.83 2.21
C ASN A 178 -17.24 -2.07 1.96
N LEU A 179 -16.46 -1.88 3.03
CA LEU A 179 -15.20 -1.16 3.02
C LEU A 179 -14.00 -2.11 2.91
N CYS A 180 -12.90 -1.58 2.38
CA CYS A 180 -11.65 -2.26 2.10
C CYS A 180 -10.50 -1.34 2.56
N SER A 181 -9.71 -1.78 3.54
CA SER A 181 -8.50 -1.05 3.93
C SER A 181 -7.37 -1.28 2.94
N PHE A 182 -6.27 -0.55 3.06
CA PHE A 182 -5.14 -0.66 2.12
C PHE A 182 -4.49 -2.05 2.16
N ASP A 183 -4.28 -2.58 3.36
CA ASP A 183 -3.81 -3.93 3.62
C ASP A 183 -4.78 -4.99 3.06
N ASP A 184 -6.11 -4.79 3.19
CA ASP A 184 -7.09 -5.67 2.55
C ASP A 184 -6.92 -5.71 1.03
N MET A 185 -6.58 -4.58 0.38
CA MET A 185 -6.41 -4.56 -1.08
C MET A 185 -5.28 -5.49 -1.51
N ILE A 186 -4.19 -5.52 -0.75
CA ILE A 186 -3.05 -6.39 -1.02
C ILE A 186 -3.44 -7.85 -0.77
N THR A 187 -4.00 -8.15 0.40
CA THR A 187 -4.38 -9.51 0.80
C THR A 187 -5.45 -10.08 -0.14
N ARG A 188 -6.51 -9.33 -0.46
CA ARG A 188 -7.57 -9.78 -1.38
C ARG A 188 -7.05 -9.96 -2.81
N ALA A 189 -6.09 -9.14 -3.27
CA ALA A 189 -5.48 -9.33 -4.58
C ALA A 189 -4.68 -10.65 -4.63
N LEU A 190 -3.92 -10.97 -3.57
CA LEU A 190 -3.22 -12.24 -3.43
C LEU A 190 -4.18 -13.43 -3.37
N GLU A 191 -5.21 -13.37 -2.51
CA GLU A 191 -6.22 -14.43 -2.36
C GLU A 191 -6.97 -14.74 -3.66
N ARG A 192 -7.34 -13.70 -4.40
CA ARG A 192 -8.02 -13.82 -5.70
C ARG A 192 -7.06 -14.07 -6.86
N ARG A 193 -5.76 -14.18 -6.57
CA ARG A 193 -4.67 -14.38 -7.54
C ARG A 193 -4.72 -13.36 -8.69
N LEU A 194 -4.92 -12.09 -8.35
CA LEU A 194 -5.01 -10.99 -9.31
C LEU A 194 -3.64 -10.37 -9.57
N PHE A 195 -3.29 -10.24 -10.84
CA PHE A 195 -2.03 -9.67 -11.30
C PHE A 195 -2.27 -8.77 -12.52
N PRO A 196 -1.38 -7.80 -12.80
CA PRO A 196 -1.51 -6.92 -13.95
C PRO A 196 -1.28 -7.71 -15.25
N ILE A 197 -2.37 -8.13 -15.89
CA ILE A 197 -2.34 -8.98 -17.10
C ILE A 197 -1.53 -8.33 -18.21
N GLY A 198 -0.68 -9.15 -18.85
CA GLY A 198 0.16 -8.75 -19.97
C GLY A 198 1.48 -8.09 -19.55
N VAL A 199 1.71 -7.87 -18.25
CA VAL A 199 2.99 -7.37 -17.76
C VAL A 199 4.09 -8.41 -17.98
N ARG A 200 5.20 -7.96 -18.56
CA ARG A 200 6.41 -8.74 -18.83
C ARG A 200 7.63 -8.18 -18.12
N VAL A 201 7.57 -6.91 -17.75
CA VAL A 201 8.63 -6.20 -17.02
C VAL A 201 8.02 -5.57 -15.77
N LEU A 202 8.49 -5.99 -14.61
CA LEU A 202 8.14 -5.36 -13.33
C LEU A 202 9.34 -4.57 -12.82
N ILE A 203 9.12 -3.29 -12.56
CA ILE A 203 10.07 -2.36 -11.97
C ILE A 203 9.51 -1.93 -10.62
N LEU A 204 10.28 -2.11 -9.56
CA LEU A 204 9.93 -1.71 -8.19
C LEU A 204 10.92 -0.66 -7.71
N ASP A 205 10.44 0.57 -7.55
CA ASP A 205 11.17 1.66 -6.90
C ASP A 205 10.97 1.62 -5.38
N GLU A 206 11.95 2.15 -4.63
CA GLU A 206 11.95 2.16 -3.16
C GLU A 206 11.68 0.77 -2.52
N ALA A 207 12.25 -0.28 -3.10
CA ALA A 207 12.05 -1.66 -2.67
C ALA A 207 12.41 -1.92 -1.20
N GLN A 208 13.27 -1.11 -0.59
CA GLN A 208 13.60 -1.20 0.84
C GLN A 208 12.40 -0.90 1.76
N ASP A 209 11.40 -0.16 1.27
CA ASP A 209 10.22 0.26 2.04
C ASP A 209 9.05 -0.74 1.90
N CYS A 210 9.26 -1.84 1.17
CA CYS A 210 8.27 -2.91 1.05
C CYS A 210 8.14 -3.72 2.35
N SER A 211 6.93 -3.74 2.90
CA SER A 211 6.55 -4.66 3.97
C SER A 211 6.61 -6.13 3.50
N PRO A 212 6.69 -7.11 4.43
CA PRO A 212 6.57 -8.52 4.07
C PRO A 212 5.35 -8.83 3.19
N LEU A 213 4.18 -8.26 3.49
CA LEU A 213 2.97 -8.43 2.70
C LEU A 213 3.12 -7.91 1.26
N LEU A 214 3.75 -6.74 1.08
CA LEU A 214 4.04 -6.21 -0.27
C LEU A 214 5.06 -7.07 -1.01
N TRP A 215 6.07 -7.60 -0.32
CA TRP A 215 7.01 -8.52 -0.95
C TRP A 215 6.33 -9.79 -1.45
N GLU A 216 5.37 -10.34 -0.73
CA GLU A 216 4.58 -11.49 -1.20
C GLU A 216 3.75 -11.13 -2.45
N LEU A 217 3.16 -9.93 -2.49
CA LEU A 217 2.48 -9.42 -3.69
C LEU A 217 3.43 -9.32 -4.90
N ILE A 218 4.59 -8.70 -4.71
CA ILE A 218 5.57 -8.52 -5.80
C ILE A 218 6.10 -9.86 -6.29
N LYS A 219 6.44 -10.79 -5.38
CA LYS A 219 6.86 -12.14 -5.77
C LYS A 219 5.78 -12.86 -6.56
N PHE A 220 4.51 -12.73 -6.15
CA PHE A 220 3.38 -13.32 -6.87
C PHE A 220 3.24 -12.74 -8.28
N TRP A 221 3.33 -11.42 -8.44
CA TRP A 221 3.29 -10.77 -9.76
C TRP A 221 4.48 -11.13 -10.64
N CYS A 222 5.67 -11.38 -10.09
CA CYS A 222 6.81 -11.83 -10.87
C CYS A 222 6.67 -13.28 -11.38
N GLN A 223 5.77 -14.09 -10.83
CA GLN A 223 5.59 -15.49 -11.20
C GLN A 223 4.53 -15.73 -12.30
N ASN A 224 3.74 -14.71 -12.66
CA ASN A 224 2.59 -14.81 -13.56
C ASN A 224 2.66 -13.75 -14.67
#